data_AF-A0A2N7XU57-F1
#
_entry.id   AF-A0A2N7XU57-F1
#
_cell.length_a   1.000
_cell.length_b   1.000
_cell.length_c   1.000
_cell.angle_alpha   90.00
_cell.angle_beta   90.00
_cell.angle_gamma   90.00
#
_symmetry.space_group_name_H-M   'P 1'
#
loop_
_entity.id
_entity.type
_entity.pdbx_description
1 polymer ?
#
loop_
_entity_poly.entity_id
_entity_poly.type
_entity_poly.pdbx_seq_one_letter_code
_entity_poly.pdbx_strand_id
1 'polypeptide(L)'
;YRSLLRVVMVMGLIYSLLVVAFTLNFRVWFNWFLQSTLIYLCLMVPTIDVKVTDRINPSLAPATVANVPLGLGVLASFTTQIGDWLTRT
;
A
#
# COMPACT_ATOMS: atom_id res chain seq x y z
N TYR A 1 9.27 4.19 -1.19
CA TYR A 1 8.28 3.29 -0.55
C TYR A 1 8.82 1.88 -0.29
N ARG A 2 9.51 1.22 -1.23
CA ARG A 2 10.04 -0.15 -1.03
C ARG A 2 10.99 -0.29 0.17
N SER A 3 11.87 0.69 0.40
CA SER A 3 12.78 0.69 1.54
C SER A 3 12.03 0.84 2.87
N LEU A 4 10.99 1.68 2.92
CA LEU A 4 10.16 1.85 4.12
C LEU A 4 9.42 0.56 4.48
N LEU A 5 8.83 -0.12 3.48
CA LEU A 5 8.18 -1.42 3.68
C LEU A 5 9.16 -2.45 4.25
N ARG A 6 10.40 -2.51 3.74
CA ARG A 6 11.43 -3.41 4.29
C ARG A 6 11.74 -3.09 5.76
N VAL A 7 11.88 -1.81 6.11
CA VAL A 7 12.13 -1.39 7.50
C VAL A 7 10.98 -1.81 8.41
N VAL A 8 9.73 -1.55 8.02
CA VAL A 8 8.55 -1.93 8.81
C VAL A 8 8.47 -3.45 9.01
N MET A 9 8.74 -4.23 7.96
CA MET A 9 8.75 -5.70 8.05
C MET A 9 9.85 -6.21 8.99
N VAL A 10 11.06 -5.63 8.93
CA VAL A 10 12.17 -6.02 9.83
C VAL A 10 11.87 -5.63 11.27
N MET A 11 11.41 -4.41 11.51
CA MET A 11 11.10 -3.92 12.86
C MET A 11 9.96 -4.73 13.50
N GLY A 12 8.90 -5.02 12.73
CA GLY A 12 7.80 -5.87 13.21
C GLY A 12 8.22 -7.31 13.48
N LEU A 13 9.14 -7.87 12.66
CA LEU A 13 9.66 -9.20 12.89
C LEU A 13 10.46 -9.26 14.19
N ILE A 14 11.37 -8.30 14.41
CA ILE A 14 12.14 -8.18 15.66
C ILE A 14 11.19 -8.10 16.87
N TYR A 15 10.16 -7.27 16.78
CA TYR A 15 9.18 -7.13 17.86
C TYR A 15 8.45 -8.46 18.14
N SER A 16 7.97 -9.15 17.09
CA SER A 16 7.30 -10.44 17.26
C SER A 16 8.20 -11.51 17.88
N LEU A 17 9.50 -11.50 17.56
CA LEU A 17 10.49 -12.42 18.13
C LEU A 17 10.78 -12.10 19.60
N LEU A 18 10.87 -10.82 19.97
CA LEU A 18 10.99 -10.42 21.37
C LEU A 18 9.80 -10.92 22.19
N VAL A 19 8.57 -10.78 21.68
CA VAL A 19 7.37 -11.29 22.36
C VAL A 19 7.46 -12.81 22.55
N VAL A 20 7.87 -13.56 21.53
CA VAL A 20 8.04 -15.02 21.65
C VAL A 20 9.15 -15.39 22.64
N ALA A 21 10.25 -14.65 22.69
CA ALA A 21 11.36 -14.92 23.60
C ALA A 21 10.93 -14.84 25.08
N PHE A 22 10.06 -13.90 25.44
CA PHE A 22 9.60 -13.72 26.83
C PHE A 22 8.32 -14.49 27.18
N THR A 23 7.45 -14.76 26.21
CA THR A 23 6.12 -15.39 26.46
C THR A 23 6.01 -16.83 25.96
N LEU A 24 6.98 -17.30 25.16
CA LEU A 24 6.95 -18.59 24.43
C LEU A 24 5.67 -18.81 23.59
N ASN A 25 4.94 -17.73 23.29
CA ASN A 25 3.70 -17.80 22.55
C ASN A 25 3.94 -17.71 21.04
N PHE A 26 4.29 -18.84 20.43
CA PHE A 26 4.54 -18.96 18.98
C PHE A 26 3.37 -18.54 18.09
N ARG A 27 2.14 -18.55 18.62
CA ARG A 27 0.94 -18.12 17.88
C ARG A 27 1.02 -16.64 17.49
N VAL A 28 1.58 -15.80 18.35
CA VAL A 28 1.74 -14.36 18.09
C VAL A 28 2.65 -14.13 16.89
N TRP A 29 3.81 -14.80 16.88
CA TRP A 29 4.75 -14.72 15.76
C TRP A 29 4.15 -15.23 14.46
N PHE A 30 3.51 -16.41 14.49
CA PHE A 30 2.92 -16.98 13.29
C PHE A 30 1.81 -16.10 12.71
N ASN A 31 0.88 -15.62 13.56
CA ASN A 31 -0.18 -14.73 13.12
C ASN A 31 0.37 -13.42 12.55
N TRP A 32 1.36 -12.81 13.21
CA TRP A 32 1.97 -11.58 12.74
C TRP A 32 2.66 -11.78 11.38
N PHE A 33 3.45 -12.85 11.24
CA PHE A 33 4.17 -13.15 10.00
C PHE A 33 3.20 -13.41 8.84
N LEU A 34 2.16 -14.21 9.08
CA LEU A 34 1.19 -14.57 8.05
C LEU A 34 0.34 -13.38 7.63
N GLN A 35 -0.16 -12.59 8.59
CA GLN A 35 -0.95 -11.39 8.31
C GLN A 35 -0.13 -10.32 7.60
N SER A 36 1.11 -10.04 8.03
CA SER A 36 1.96 -9.04 7.38
C SER A 36 2.33 -9.44 5.95
N THR A 37 2.65 -10.72 5.73
CA THR A 37 2.93 -11.27 4.40
C THR A 37 1.69 -11.22 3.51
N LEU A 38 0.51 -11.57 4.04
CA LEU A 38 -0.74 -11.50 3.29
C LEU A 38 -1.05 -10.06 2.85
N ILE A 39 -0.92 -9.09 3.74
CA ILE A 39 -1.12 -7.67 3.42
C ILE A 39 -0.14 -7.23 2.34
N TYR A 40 1.14 -7.62 2.45
CA TYR A 40 2.15 -7.31 1.44
C TYR A 40 1.76 -7.86 0.07
N LEU A 41 1.33 -9.12 0.01
CA LEU A 41 0.89 -9.77 -1.23
C LEU A 41 -0.31 -9.05 -1.83
N CYS A 42 -1.35 -8.78 -1.03
CA CYS A 42 -2.57 -8.11 -1.51
C CYS A 42 -2.34 -6.68 -2.00
N LEU A 43 -1.36 -5.96 -1.43
CA LEU A 43 -1.12 -4.56 -1.81
C LEU A 43 -0.08 -4.40 -2.94
N MET A 44 0.88 -5.33 -3.05
CA MET A 44 2.01 -5.17 -3.96
C MET A 44 1.95 -6.07 -5.21
N VAL A 45 1.32 -7.24 -5.13
CA VAL A 45 1.28 -8.21 -6.23
C VAL A 45 0.20 -7.90 -7.26
N PRO A 46 -1.07 -7.65 -6.89
CA PRO A 46 -2.04 -7.24 -7.89
C PRO A 46 -1.70 -5.84 -8.37
N THR A 47 -1.63 -5.69 -9.69
CA THR A 47 -1.39 -4.41 -10.35
C THR A 47 -2.66 -3.94 -11.03
N ILE A 48 -2.86 -2.62 -11.05
CA ILE A 48 -3.97 -1.97 -11.71
C ILE A 48 -3.46 -0.91 -12.69
N ASP A 49 -4.27 -0.59 -13.69
CA ASP A 49 -4.01 0.51 -14.61
C ASP A 49 -4.71 1.77 -14.13
N VAL A 50 -3.95 2.86 -13.98
CA VAL A 50 -4.45 4.14 -13.48
C VAL A 50 -4.58 5.12 -14.64
N LYS A 51 -5.79 5.64 -14.86
CA LYS A 51 -6.04 6.67 -15.85
C LYS A 51 -5.92 8.05 -15.21
N VAL A 52 -4.93 8.82 -15.64
CA VAL A 52 -4.74 10.21 -15.23
C VAL A 52 -5.52 11.10 -16.21
N THR A 53 -6.52 11.80 -15.70
CA THR A 53 -7.27 12.81 -16.45
C THR A 53 -6.97 14.17 -15.86
N ASP A 54 -6.52 15.10 -16.69
CA ASP A 54 -6.43 16.51 -16.33
C ASP A 54 -7.73 17.22 -16.74
N ARG A 55 -8.37 17.91 -15.80
CA ARG A 55 -9.60 18.68 -16.06
C ARG A 55 -9.29 20.10 -16.53
N ILE A 56 -8.12 20.66 -16.21
CA ILE A 56 -7.74 22.02 -16.59
C ILE A 56 -7.35 22.09 -18.08
N ASN A 57 -6.75 21.03 -18.61
CA ASN A 57 -6.45 20.91 -20.04
C ASN A 57 -7.11 19.67 -20.67
N PRO A 58 -8.40 19.76 -21.07
CA PRO A 58 -9.14 18.64 -21.65
C PRO A 58 -8.68 18.23 -23.06
N SER A 59 -7.74 18.97 -23.66
CA SER A 59 -7.15 18.62 -24.98
C SER A 59 -6.03 17.58 -24.90
N LEU A 60 -5.45 17.35 -23.71
CA LEU A 60 -4.47 16.28 -23.51
C LEU A 60 -5.16 14.93 -23.40
N ALA A 61 -4.73 13.97 -24.24
CA ALA A 61 -5.20 12.60 -24.15
C ALA A 61 -4.91 12.03 -22.74
N PRO A 62 -5.89 11.37 -22.09
CA PRO A 62 -5.70 10.79 -20.76
C PRO A 62 -4.51 9.83 -20.73
N ALA A 63 -3.51 10.12 -19.91
CA ALA A 63 -2.35 9.25 -19.74
C ALA A 63 -2.76 8.03 -18.90
N THR A 64 -2.63 6.83 -19.46
CA THR A 64 -2.82 5.58 -18.72
C THR A 64 -1.46 5.09 -18.23
N VAL A 65 -1.32 4.96 -16.92
CA VAL A 65 -0.13 4.40 -16.27
C VAL A 65 -0.45 2.96 -15.90
N ALA A 66 0.16 2.02 -16.62
CA ALA A 66 -0.06 0.60 -16.41
C ALA A 66 0.82 0.03 -15.28
N ASN A 67 0.43 -1.15 -14.77
CA ASN A 67 1.22 -1.94 -13.80
C ASN A 67 1.48 -1.24 -12.45
N VAL A 68 0.54 -0.43 -11.97
CA VAL A 68 0.66 0.24 -10.67
C VAL A 68 0.26 -0.73 -9.56
N PRO A 69 1.09 -0.96 -8.52
CA PRO A 69 0.70 -1.79 -7.38
C PRO A 69 -0.61 -1.29 -6.76
N LEU A 70 -1.54 -2.20 -6.49
CA LEU A 70 -2.90 -1.88 -6.03
C LEU A 70 -2.90 -0.95 -4.82
N GLY A 71 -2.04 -1.18 -3.83
CA GLY A 71 -1.96 -0.34 -2.63
C GLY A 71 -1.57 1.11 -2.92
N LEU A 72 -0.75 1.35 -3.96
CA LEU A 72 -0.41 2.71 -4.38
C LEU A 72 -1.55 3.33 -5.19
N GLY A 73 -2.09 2.59 -6.15
CA GLY A 73 -3.11 3.10 -7.06
C GLY A 73 -4.42 3.45 -6.35
N VAL A 74 -4.90 2.60 -5.44
CA VAL A 74 -6.14 2.84 -4.69
C VAL A 74 -6.02 4.08 -3.79
N LEU A 75 -4.93 4.22 -3.03
CA LEU A 75 -4.72 5.38 -2.16
C LEU A 75 -4.59 6.67 -2.96
N ALA A 76 -3.85 6.64 -4.07
CA ALA A 76 -3.73 7.80 -4.97
C ALA A 76 -5.09 8.21 -5.53
N SER A 77 -5.89 7.26 -6.05
CA SER A 77 -7.22 7.55 -6.57
C SER A 77 -8.16 8.11 -5.50
N PHE A 78 -8.12 7.58 -4.28
CA PHE A 78 -8.95 8.07 -3.18
C PHE A 78 -8.59 9.51 -2.80
N THR A 79 -7.30 9.80 -2.59
CA THR A 79 -6.84 11.15 -2.25
C THR A 79 -7.12 12.14 -3.37
N THR A 80 -6.95 11.76 -4.64
CA THR A 80 -7.26 12.62 -5.79
C THR A 80 -8.74 12.91 -5.93
N GLN A 81 -9.64 11.95 -5.66
CA GLN A 81 -11.09 12.20 -5.71
C GLN A 81 -11.54 13.18 -4.63
N ILE A 82 -11.00 13.06 -3.42
CA ILE A 82 -11.28 14.00 -2.32
C ILE A 82 -10.70 15.37 -2.64
N GLY A 83 -9.45 15.41 -3.11
CA GLY A 83 -8.78 16.66 -3.49
C GLY A 83 -9.56 17.39 -4.59
N ASP A 84 -9.94 16.69 -5.65
CA ASP A 84 -10.76 17.24 -6.74
C ASP A 84 -12.12 17.72 -6.23
N TRP A 85 -12.75 17.02 -5.28
CA TRP A 85 -13.98 17.51 -4.64
C TRP A 85 -13.77 18.81 -3.86
N LEU A 86 -12.70 18.92 -3.07
CA LEU A 86 -12.40 20.10 -2.26
C LEU A 86 -12.04 21.33 -3.09
N THR A 87 -11.42 21.15 -4.25
CA THR A 87 -11.05 22.26 -5.14
C THR A 87 -12.17 22.68 -6.08
N ARG A 88 -13.36 22.08 -5.96
CA ARG A 88 -14.58 22.53 -6.67
C ARG A 88 -15.27 23.61 -5.83
N THR A 89 -14.72 24.81 -5.87
CA THR A 89 -15.35 26.06 -5.41
C THR A 89 -15.06 27.14 -6.42
#